data_AF-A0AAV0S6E7-F1
#
_entry.id   AF-A0AAV0S6E7-F1
#
_cell.length_a   1.000
_cell.length_b   1.000
_cell.length_c   1.000
_cell.angle_alpha   90.00
_cell.angle_beta   90.00
_cell.angle_gamma   90.00
#
_symmetry.space_group_name_H-M   'P 1'
#
loop_
_entity.id
_entity.type
_entity.pdbx_description
1 polymer ?
#
loop_
_entity_poly.entity_id
_entity_poly.type
_entity_poly.pdbx_seq_one_letter_code
_entity_poly.pdbx_strand_id
1 'polypeptide(L)'
;MLHSPDEPRQGKVLRRGNGEDERPDRLSDLPEPVLECILGKLESTRLAAQTSVLSRAWKEIWCKVQRISLDSDEFLDQSKFARYVHGVISGHSGSSVDLILYRDNNSPLDGRLLEEVISFAVSSGCRTLFIRVRIGGTMQSSLLTPLSGTWFTSLELRGLFLDDGFGSCTFQNLVFLRLENCLLPRSSSTKGGKVDDFTQLPSLESLHLWGCAFENTNTCLKITGPKLVELEILDISCLKVEVVAPNLKKYYELEAMDPPRSYEFSVPSLIDSTVSVRSGCFDNMSGEQILSWCFSIFNELHSTHKLT
;
A
#
# COMPACT_ATOMS: atom_id res chain seq x y z
N MET A 1 -55.21 -31.04 -60.70
CA MET A 1 -56.24 -30.56 -59.76
C MET A 1 -55.77 -30.97 -58.38
N LEU A 2 -55.00 -30.12 -57.68
CA LEU A 2 -55.39 -28.99 -56.82
C LEU A 2 -55.90 -29.43 -55.43
N HIS A 3 -55.30 -28.84 -54.38
CA HIS A 3 -55.57 -28.83 -52.92
C HIS A 3 -54.85 -29.91 -52.08
N SER A 4 -54.13 -29.61 -50.99
CA SER A 4 -54.03 -28.42 -50.11
C SER A 4 -52.62 -28.28 -49.49
N PRO A 5 -52.18 -27.08 -49.06
CA PRO A 5 -50.96 -26.89 -48.28
C PRO A 5 -51.20 -27.05 -46.77
N ASP A 6 -50.22 -27.64 -46.08
CA ASP A 6 -50.14 -27.75 -44.62
C ASP A 6 -50.16 -26.37 -43.93
N GLU A 7 -51.06 -26.19 -42.97
CA GLU A 7 -51.03 -25.08 -42.02
C GLU A 7 -49.86 -25.26 -41.02
N PRO A 8 -49.03 -24.23 -40.78
CA PRO A 8 -48.06 -24.28 -39.69
C PRO A 8 -48.76 -24.07 -38.34
N ARG A 9 -48.51 -25.00 -37.42
CA ARG A 9 -48.91 -24.90 -36.01
C ARG A 9 -48.40 -23.59 -35.41
N GLN A 10 -49.31 -22.66 -35.11
CA GLN A 10 -49.01 -21.46 -34.34
C GLN A 10 -48.56 -21.88 -32.93
N GLY A 11 -47.26 -21.85 -32.68
CA GLY A 11 -46.73 -21.84 -31.34
C GLY A 11 -47.24 -20.59 -30.64
N LYS A 12 -48.11 -20.77 -29.64
CA LYS A 12 -48.50 -19.72 -28.70
C LYS A 12 -47.23 -19.19 -28.04
N VAL A 13 -46.74 -18.03 -28.49
CA VAL A 13 -45.83 -17.20 -27.71
C VAL A 13 -46.64 -16.78 -26.48
N LEU A 14 -46.33 -17.40 -25.34
CA LEU A 14 -46.76 -16.94 -24.03
C LEU A 14 -46.13 -15.55 -23.81
N ARG A 15 -46.81 -14.52 -24.28
CA ARG A 15 -46.62 -13.15 -23.80
C ARG A 15 -46.97 -13.18 -22.32
N ARG A 16 -45.94 -13.19 -21.48
CA ARG A 16 -46.09 -13.04 -20.03
C ARG A 16 -46.72 -11.67 -19.79
N GLY A 17 -47.91 -11.70 -19.19
CA GLY A 17 -48.79 -10.56 -19.03
C GLY A 17 -48.14 -9.40 -18.29
N ASN A 18 -48.43 -8.20 -18.81
CA ASN A 18 -48.28 -6.93 -18.15
C ASN A 18 -49.36 -6.79 -17.08
N GLY A 19 -49.02 -6.35 -15.87
CA GLY A 19 -50.00 -6.09 -14.82
C GLY A 19 -49.42 -6.03 -13.41
N GLU A 20 -48.98 -4.82 -13.02
CA GLU A 20 -49.12 -4.25 -11.67
C GLU A 20 -48.18 -4.75 -10.56
N ASP A 21 -46.92 -4.33 -10.65
CA ASP A 21 -46.23 -3.60 -9.55
C ASP A 21 -44.97 -2.88 -10.12
N GLU A 22 -45.10 -2.18 -11.25
CA GLU A 22 -44.01 -1.39 -11.82
C GLU A 22 -43.82 -0.10 -11.00
N ARG A 23 -43.35 -0.24 -9.76
CA ARG A 23 -42.60 0.87 -9.16
C ARG A 23 -41.44 1.13 -10.12
N PRO A 24 -41.32 2.33 -10.70
CA PRO A 24 -40.23 2.62 -11.62
C PRO A 24 -38.91 2.26 -10.93
N ASP A 25 -37.98 1.66 -11.67
CA ASP A 25 -36.67 1.32 -11.13
C ASP A 25 -35.85 2.59 -10.90
N ARG A 26 -36.10 3.21 -9.74
CA ARG A 26 -35.52 4.50 -9.34
C ARG A 26 -34.01 4.43 -9.18
N LEU A 27 -33.43 3.24 -9.05
CA LEU A 27 -31.99 3.03 -8.94
C LEU A 27 -31.33 3.06 -10.33
N SER A 28 -32.00 2.54 -11.36
CA SER A 28 -31.54 2.63 -12.75
C SER A 28 -31.59 4.05 -13.31
N ASP A 29 -32.49 4.89 -12.81
CA ASP A 29 -32.68 6.28 -13.28
C ASP A 29 -31.73 7.30 -12.61
N LEU A 30 -30.87 6.86 -11.69
CA LEU A 30 -29.90 7.75 -11.03
C LEU A 30 -28.84 8.22 -12.03
N PRO A 31 -28.38 9.49 -11.93
CA PRO A 31 -27.25 9.96 -12.72
C PRO A 31 -26.00 9.14 -12.47
N GLU A 32 -25.21 8.91 -13.52
CA GLU A 32 -23.97 8.13 -13.48
C GLU A 32 -23.02 8.53 -12.32
N PRO A 33 -22.77 9.82 -12.01
CA PRO A 33 -21.91 10.19 -10.87
C PRO A 33 -22.44 9.72 -9.50
N VAL A 34 -23.76 9.61 -9.36
CA VAL A 34 -24.38 9.09 -8.12
C VAL A 34 -24.16 7.58 -8.04
N LEU A 35 -24.28 6.88 -9.16
CA LEU A 35 -24.04 5.44 -9.25
C LEU A 35 -22.56 5.10 -8.98
N GLU A 36 -21.63 5.87 -9.54
CA GLU A 36 -20.19 5.76 -9.23
C GLU A 36 -19.93 5.95 -7.73
N CYS A 37 -20.58 6.95 -7.11
CA CYS A 37 -20.46 7.20 -5.68
C CYS A 37 -21.03 6.05 -4.83
N ILE A 38 -22.16 5.45 -5.23
CA ILE A 38 -22.74 4.29 -4.54
C ILE A 38 -21.80 3.09 -4.65
N LEU A 39 -21.34 2.75 -5.86
CA LEU A 39 -20.45 1.62 -6.10
C LEU A 39 -19.08 1.82 -5.44
N GLY A 40 -18.53 3.03 -5.45
CA GLY A 40 -17.25 3.38 -4.81
C GLY A 40 -17.28 3.38 -3.28
N LYS A 41 -18.47 3.31 -2.67
CA LYS A 41 -18.65 3.12 -1.22
C LYS A 41 -18.73 1.67 -0.80
N LEU A 42 -18.79 0.72 -1.75
CA LEU A 42 -18.75 -0.69 -1.43
C LEU A 42 -17.33 -1.09 -1.00
N GLU A 43 -17.26 -2.09 -0.13
CA GLU A 43 -16.01 -2.50 0.52
C GLU A 43 -14.98 -3.09 -0.45
N SER A 44 -15.44 -3.73 -1.53
CA SER A 44 -14.55 -4.32 -2.53
C SER A 44 -15.01 -4.09 -3.98
N THR A 45 -14.04 -4.11 -4.90
CA THR A 45 -14.31 -4.00 -6.34
C THR A 45 -15.18 -5.15 -6.83
N ARG A 46 -15.07 -6.33 -6.21
CA ARG A 46 -15.89 -7.48 -6.56
C ARG A 46 -17.35 -7.22 -6.22
N LEU A 47 -17.63 -6.68 -5.04
CA LEU A 47 -18.99 -6.29 -4.65
C LEU A 47 -19.54 -5.21 -5.57
N ALA A 48 -18.72 -4.23 -5.97
CA ALA A 48 -19.12 -3.22 -6.96
C ALA A 48 -19.48 -3.83 -8.32
N ALA A 49 -18.64 -4.73 -8.84
CA ALA A 49 -18.88 -5.43 -10.09
C ALA A 49 -20.07 -6.42 -10.00
N GLN A 50 -20.35 -7.01 -8.85
CA GLN A 50 -21.54 -7.86 -8.66
C GLN A 50 -22.83 -7.03 -8.57
N THR A 51 -22.78 -5.92 -7.83
CA THR A 51 -23.91 -4.99 -7.67
C THR A 51 -24.26 -4.33 -9.01
N SER A 52 -23.26 -4.08 -9.86
CA SER A 52 -23.48 -3.50 -11.18
C SER A 52 -24.35 -4.37 -12.10
N VAL A 53 -24.46 -5.67 -11.86
CA VAL A 53 -25.29 -6.60 -12.65
C VAL A 53 -26.79 -6.40 -12.39
N LEU A 54 -27.16 -5.73 -11.29
CA LEU A 54 -28.57 -5.49 -10.93
C LEU A 54 -29.30 -4.61 -11.95
N SER A 55 -28.58 -3.81 -12.74
CA SER A 55 -29.16 -2.98 -13.80
C SER A 55 -28.20 -2.80 -14.97
N ARG A 56 -28.77 -2.72 -16.19
CA ARG A 56 -28.00 -2.39 -17.40
C ARG A 56 -27.29 -1.04 -17.30
N ALA A 57 -27.89 -0.07 -16.60
CA ALA A 57 -27.28 1.24 -16.41
C ALA A 57 -26.03 1.17 -15.52
N TRP A 58 -25.99 0.22 -14.58
CA TRP A 58 -24.91 0.10 -13.61
C TRP A 58 -23.73 -0.73 -14.16
N LYS A 59 -24.02 -1.65 -15.09
CA LYS A 59 -23.09 -2.68 -15.58
C LYS A 59 -21.73 -2.17 -16.01
N GLU A 60 -21.64 -0.98 -16.60
CA GLU A 60 -20.37 -0.40 -17.09
C GLU A 60 -19.76 0.61 -16.10
N ILE A 61 -20.47 0.95 -15.02
CA ILE A 61 -20.07 1.99 -14.06
C ILE A 61 -19.00 1.49 -13.10
N TRP A 62 -19.01 0.19 -12.76
CA TRP A 62 -17.98 -0.37 -11.88
C TRP A 62 -16.56 -0.17 -12.45
N CYS A 63 -16.40 -0.07 -13.78
CA CYS A 63 -15.11 0.19 -14.43
C CYS A 63 -14.57 1.61 -14.24
N LYS A 64 -15.35 2.51 -13.61
CA LYS A 64 -15.00 3.92 -13.39
C LYS A 64 -14.82 4.27 -11.91
N VAL A 65 -15.06 3.31 -11.01
CA VAL A 65 -14.93 3.56 -9.57
C VAL A 65 -13.51 3.97 -9.22
N GLN A 66 -13.38 5.00 -8.38
CA GLN A 66 -12.09 5.58 -7.98
C GLN A 66 -11.35 4.76 -6.92
N ARG A 67 -11.94 3.66 -6.41
CA ARG A 67 -11.29 2.78 -5.45
C ARG A 67 -11.34 1.36 -5.98
N ILE A 68 -10.17 0.77 -6.20
CA ILE A 68 -10.02 -0.64 -6.51
C ILE A 68 -9.44 -1.36 -5.30
N SER A 69 -10.22 -2.27 -4.73
CA SER A 69 -9.79 -3.19 -3.68
C SER A 69 -9.74 -4.62 -4.23
N LEU A 70 -8.53 -5.19 -4.19
CA LEU A 70 -8.19 -6.53 -4.65
C LEU A 70 -7.83 -7.36 -3.41
N ASP A 71 -8.76 -8.17 -2.94
CA ASP A 71 -8.54 -8.99 -1.75
C ASP A 71 -8.49 -10.47 -2.10
N SER A 72 -7.37 -11.12 -1.76
CA SER A 72 -7.17 -12.55 -2.02
C SER A 72 -8.04 -13.43 -1.14
N ASP A 73 -8.46 -12.96 0.02
CA ASP A 73 -9.22 -13.75 1.00
C ASP A 73 -10.66 -13.98 0.53
N GLU A 74 -11.13 -13.20 -0.45
CA GLU A 74 -12.37 -13.45 -1.18
C GLU A 74 -12.32 -14.71 -2.09
N PHE A 75 -11.15 -15.34 -2.24
CA PHE A 75 -10.91 -16.44 -3.16
C PHE A 75 -10.18 -17.61 -2.48
N LEU A 76 -10.75 -18.81 -2.59
CA LEU A 76 -10.11 -20.05 -2.12
C LEU A 76 -8.99 -20.54 -3.06
N ASP A 77 -8.96 -20.06 -4.30
CA ASP A 77 -8.07 -20.54 -5.36
C ASP A 77 -7.28 -19.37 -5.96
N GLN A 78 -5.95 -19.52 -5.95
CA GLN A 78 -5.03 -18.51 -6.43
C GLN A 78 -5.21 -18.18 -7.90
N SER A 79 -5.50 -19.18 -8.73
CA SER A 79 -5.70 -18.95 -10.15
C SER A 79 -6.99 -18.18 -10.44
N LYS A 80 -8.00 -18.29 -9.57
CA LYS A 80 -9.21 -17.46 -9.66
C LYS A 80 -8.94 -16.03 -9.25
N PHE A 81 -8.19 -15.82 -8.17
CA PHE A 81 -7.77 -14.49 -7.75
C PHE A 81 -6.96 -13.78 -8.84
N ALA A 82 -5.92 -14.44 -9.37
CA ALA A 82 -5.11 -13.86 -10.45
C ALA A 82 -5.93 -13.50 -11.69
N ARG A 83 -6.85 -14.37 -12.11
CA ARG A 83 -7.76 -14.09 -13.24
C ARG A 83 -8.71 -12.93 -12.94
N TYR A 84 -9.20 -12.84 -11.72
CA TYR A 84 -10.03 -11.73 -11.27
C TYR A 84 -9.26 -10.40 -11.32
N VAL A 85 -8.05 -10.36 -10.77
CA VAL A 85 -7.17 -9.18 -10.81
C VAL A 85 -6.92 -8.76 -12.26
N HIS A 86 -6.53 -9.70 -13.13
CA HIS A 86 -6.33 -9.43 -14.56
C HIS A 86 -7.60 -8.87 -15.22
N GLY A 87 -8.77 -9.44 -14.91
CA GLY A 87 -10.06 -8.96 -15.42
C GLY A 87 -10.41 -7.55 -14.93
N VAL A 88 -10.09 -7.22 -13.68
CA VAL A 88 -10.29 -5.88 -13.14
C VAL A 88 -9.35 -4.89 -13.81
N ILE A 89 -8.05 -5.20 -13.87
CA ILE A 89 -7.02 -4.33 -14.47
C ILE A 89 -7.31 -4.06 -15.95
N SER A 90 -7.71 -5.09 -16.71
CA SER A 90 -8.01 -4.94 -18.15
C SER A 90 -9.36 -4.28 -18.42
N GLY A 91 -10.33 -4.40 -17.50
CA GLY A 91 -11.67 -3.84 -17.65
C GLY A 91 -11.82 -2.42 -17.10
N HIS A 92 -10.94 -1.99 -16.20
CA HIS A 92 -11.03 -0.69 -15.56
C HIS A 92 -10.55 0.42 -16.50
N SER A 93 -11.29 1.52 -16.53
CA SER A 93 -11.08 2.66 -17.43
C SER A 93 -10.94 4.00 -16.71
N GLY A 94 -11.02 3.98 -15.37
CA GLY A 94 -10.92 5.17 -14.55
C GLY A 94 -9.48 5.64 -14.37
N SER A 95 -9.32 6.95 -14.25
CA SER A 95 -8.07 7.61 -13.86
C SER A 95 -8.12 8.03 -12.40
N SER A 96 -6.96 8.21 -11.76
CA SER A 96 -6.83 8.64 -10.36
C SER A 96 -7.48 7.68 -9.37
N VAL A 97 -7.22 6.40 -9.55
CA VAL A 97 -7.74 5.32 -8.72
C VAL A 97 -6.90 5.17 -7.44
N ASP A 98 -7.53 4.95 -6.30
CA ASP A 98 -6.90 4.39 -5.10
C ASP A 98 -6.84 2.87 -5.28
N LEU A 99 -5.64 2.29 -5.22
CA LEU A 99 -5.44 0.87 -5.42
C LEU A 99 -5.00 0.19 -4.12
N ILE A 100 -5.72 -0.85 -3.76
CA ILE A 100 -5.50 -1.62 -2.54
C ILE A 100 -5.38 -3.09 -2.92
N LEU A 101 -4.28 -3.74 -2.54
CA LEU A 101 -4.03 -5.15 -2.72
C LEU A 101 -3.82 -5.82 -1.36
N TYR A 102 -4.72 -6.72 -0.98
CA TYR A 102 -4.60 -7.58 0.19
C TYR A 102 -4.28 -9.01 -0.21
N ARG A 103 -3.19 -9.53 0.34
CA ARG A 103 -2.71 -10.87 0.08
C ARG A 103 -2.18 -11.53 1.35
N ASP A 104 -3.07 -12.19 2.10
CA ASP A 104 -2.72 -12.83 3.37
C ASP A 104 -2.52 -14.36 3.30
N ASN A 105 -2.55 -14.95 2.10
CA ASN A 105 -2.31 -16.39 1.89
C ASN A 105 -0.85 -16.81 2.15
N ASN A 106 -0.67 -18.06 2.61
CA ASN A 106 0.65 -18.67 2.86
C ASN A 106 1.48 -18.93 1.59
N SER A 107 0.87 -18.91 0.41
CA SER A 107 1.58 -19.05 -0.85
C SER A 107 2.12 -17.70 -1.31
N PRO A 108 3.36 -17.65 -1.85
CA PRO A 108 3.93 -16.42 -2.36
C PRO A 108 3.04 -15.84 -3.47
N LEU A 109 2.93 -14.51 -3.50
CA LEU A 109 2.29 -13.80 -4.59
C LEU A 109 3.09 -14.06 -5.88
N ASP A 110 2.43 -14.24 -7.04
CA ASP A 110 3.17 -14.31 -8.31
C ASP A 110 3.76 -12.93 -8.60
N GLY A 111 5.08 -12.84 -8.79
CA GLY A 111 5.77 -11.59 -9.08
C GLY A 111 5.22 -10.87 -10.30
N ARG A 112 4.75 -11.62 -11.32
CA ARG A 112 4.11 -11.04 -12.50
C ARG A 112 2.77 -10.38 -12.19
N LEU A 113 2.00 -10.96 -11.27
CA LEU A 113 0.74 -10.37 -10.84
C LEU A 113 0.98 -9.06 -10.08
N LEU A 114 2.02 -9.03 -9.24
CA LEU A 114 2.42 -7.83 -8.53
C LEU A 114 2.92 -6.74 -9.50
N GLU A 115 3.75 -7.09 -10.47
CA GLU A 115 4.19 -6.19 -11.55
C GLU A 115 3.03 -5.63 -12.36
N GLU A 116 2.03 -6.47 -12.67
CA GLU A 116 0.82 -6.05 -13.38
C GLU A 116 0.02 -5.03 -12.56
N VAL A 117 -0.19 -5.29 -11.26
CA VAL A 117 -0.87 -4.37 -10.33
C VAL A 117 -0.12 -3.04 -10.22
N ILE A 118 1.19 -3.08 -10.06
CA ILE A 118 2.04 -1.89 -9.99
C ILE A 118 1.96 -1.11 -11.30
N SER A 119 2.09 -1.77 -12.45
CA SER A 119 2.00 -1.14 -13.78
C SER A 119 0.66 -0.48 -14.00
N PHE A 120 -0.43 -1.09 -13.53
CA PHE A 120 -1.75 -0.50 -13.55
C PHE A 120 -1.86 0.71 -12.61
N ALA A 121 -1.31 0.65 -11.40
CA ALA A 121 -1.29 1.80 -10.49
C ALA A 121 -0.56 3.00 -11.13
N VAL A 122 0.58 2.76 -11.78
CA VAL A 122 1.31 3.79 -12.52
C VAL A 122 0.47 4.35 -13.67
N SER A 123 -0.05 3.49 -14.54
CA SER A 123 -0.76 3.93 -15.76
C SER A 123 -2.11 4.59 -15.50
N SER A 124 -2.78 4.21 -14.40
CA SER A 124 -4.05 4.81 -13.97
C SER A 124 -3.88 6.18 -13.30
N GLY A 125 -2.65 6.64 -13.04
CA GLY A 125 -2.40 7.88 -12.29
C GLY A 125 -2.82 7.76 -10.82
N CYS A 126 -2.65 6.58 -10.24
CA CYS A 126 -3.01 6.27 -8.87
C CYS A 126 -2.34 7.23 -7.87
N ARG A 127 -3.10 7.67 -6.87
CA ARG A 127 -2.62 8.57 -5.80
C ARG A 127 -2.27 7.81 -4.53
N THR A 128 -3.03 6.77 -4.23
CA THR A 128 -2.88 5.96 -3.03
C THR A 128 -2.66 4.52 -3.43
N LEU A 129 -1.47 4.00 -3.18
CA LEU A 129 -1.14 2.60 -3.39
C LEU A 129 -0.92 1.92 -2.04
N PHE A 130 -1.79 0.97 -1.71
CA PHE A 130 -1.64 0.10 -0.56
C PHE A 130 -1.43 -1.34 -1.03
N ILE A 131 -0.33 -1.96 -0.62
CA ILE A 131 -0.04 -3.36 -0.89
C ILE A 131 0.32 -4.04 0.42
N ARG A 132 -0.41 -5.10 0.76
CA ARG A 132 -0.08 -5.99 1.88
C ARG A 132 0.05 -7.41 1.38
N VAL A 133 1.23 -7.99 1.58
CA VAL A 133 1.54 -9.38 1.25
C VAL A 133 2.03 -10.07 2.51
N ARG A 134 1.52 -11.27 2.80
CA ARG A 134 2.04 -12.09 3.90
C ARG A 134 3.50 -12.47 3.63
N ILE A 135 4.33 -12.31 4.66
CA ILE A 135 5.75 -12.63 4.62
C ILE A 135 5.91 -14.15 4.49
N GLY A 136 6.32 -14.63 3.32
CA GLY A 136 6.46 -16.06 3.06
C GLY A 136 7.01 -16.38 1.66
N GLY A 137 8.34 -16.49 1.56
CA GLY A 137 9.04 -17.18 0.47
C GLY A 137 9.40 -16.32 -0.75
N THR A 138 10.67 -15.92 -0.82
CA THR A 138 11.45 -15.51 -2.01
C THR A 138 10.68 -14.78 -3.11
N MET A 139 10.46 -13.48 -2.95
CA MET A 139 10.18 -12.60 -4.10
C MET A 139 11.48 -11.91 -4.50
N GLN A 140 12.00 -12.28 -5.68
CA GLN A 140 13.07 -11.57 -6.40
C GLN A 140 12.49 -10.77 -7.57
N SER A 141 11.35 -10.10 -7.40
CA SER A 141 10.93 -9.12 -8.39
C SER A 141 11.52 -7.76 -8.02
N SER A 142 12.17 -7.14 -8.99
CA SER A 142 12.62 -5.76 -8.94
C SER A 142 11.41 -4.85 -9.14
N LEU A 143 10.81 -4.39 -8.04
CA LEU A 143 9.44 -3.85 -8.01
C LEU A 143 9.32 -2.37 -8.34
N LEU A 144 10.39 -1.59 -8.19
CA LEU A 144 10.23 -0.14 -8.00
C LEU A 144 10.84 0.72 -9.10
N THR A 145 11.69 0.17 -9.98
CA THR A 145 12.10 0.88 -11.21
C THR A 145 10.93 1.51 -12.00
N PRO A 146 9.73 0.90 -12.14
CA PRO A 146 8.62 1.54 -12.84
C PRO A 146 7.93 2.65 -12.05
N LEU A 147 8.24 2.85 -10.76
CA LEU A 147 7.57 3.83 -9.91
C LEU A 147 8.22 5.23 -9.93
N SER A 148 9.39 5.38 -10.56
CA SER A 148 10.06 6.68 -10.63
C SER A 148 9.23 7.65 -11.48
N GLY A 149 8.92 8.84 -10.94
CA GLY A 149 8.09 9.84 -11.62
C GLY A 149 6.56 9.65 -11.50
N THR A 150 6.09 8.87 -10.53
CA THR A 150 4.67 8.61 -10.29
C THR A 150 3.92 9.74 -9.55
N TRP A 151 2.58 9.69 -9.62
CA TRP A 151 1.65 10.63 -8.99
C TRP A 151 1.23 10.25 -7.57
N PHE A 152 1.89 9.26 -6.96
CA PHE A 152 1.53 8.83 -5.62
C PHE A 152 1.70 9.97 -4.62
N THR A 153 0.65 10.19 -3.83
CA THR A 153 0.67 11.03 -2.64
C THR A 153 0.82 10.19 -1.38
N SER A 154 0.39 8.93 -1.43
CA SER A 154 0.50 7.96 -0.33
C SER A 154 0.90 6.59 -0.85
N LEU A 155 1.92 6.00 -0.24
CA LEU A 155 2.44 4.69 -0.56
C LEU A 155 2.58 3.86 0.72
N GLU A 156 1.84 2.76 0.81
CA GLU A 156 1.90 1.80 1.90
C GLU A 156 2.27 0.43 1.37
N LEU A 157 3.44 -0.05 1.74
CA LEU A 157 3.95 -1.35 1.32
C LEU A 157 4.19 -2.20 2.55
N ARG A 158 3.62 -3.41 2.56
CA ARG A 158 3.76 -4.36 3.67
C ARG A 158 4.19 -5.74 3.18
N GLY A 159 5.25 -6.27 3.78
CA GLY A 159 5.76 -7.61 3.49
C GLY A 159 6.42 -7.77 2.13
N LEU A 160 7.03 -6.70 1.60
CA LEU A 160 7.70 -6.71 0.29
C LEU A 160 9.22 -6.68 0.42
N PHE A 161 9.89 -7.26 -0.58
CA PHE A 161 11.32 -7.05 -0.82
C PHE A 161 11.47 -5.86 -1.77
N LEU A 162 12.19 -4.84 -1.36
CA LEU A 162 12.50 -3.68 -2.20
C LEU A 162 13.89 -3.90 -2.83
N ASP A 163 14.02 -3.61 -4.12
CA ASP A 163 15.27 -3.74 -4.88
C ASP A 163 16.08 -2.43 -4.89
N ASP A 164 17.34 -2.49 -5.31
CA ASP A 164 18.24 -1.32 -5.41
C ASP A 164 17.62 -0.14 -6.18
N GLY A 165 16.58 -0.39 -6.99
CA GLY A 165 15.77 0.63 -7.65
C GLY A 165 15.05 1.58 -6.70
N PHE A 166 14.72 1.17 -5.46
CA PHE A 166 13.97 2.00 -4.50
C PHE A 166 14.66 3.34 -4.23
N GLY A 167 15.94 3.30 -3.84
CA GLY A 167 16.73 4.52 -3.57
C GLY A 167 17.02 5.35 -4.81
N SER A 168 16.76 4.80 -6.01
CA SER A 168 16.87 5.51 -7.29
C SER A 168 15.53 6.12 -7.75
N CYS A 169 14.43 5.84 -7.07
CA CYS A 169 13.11 6.36 -7.44
C CYS A 169 12.87 7.74 -6.87
N THR A 170 12.57 8.71 -7.73
CA THR A 170 12.19 10.05 -7.28
C THR A 170 10.66 10.17 -7.26
N PHE A 171 10.11 10.43 -6.08
CA PHE A 171 8.67 10.65 -5.88
C PHE A 171 8.39 12.11 -5.53
N GLN A 172 8.03 12.90 -6.54
CA GLN A 172 7.87 14.36 -6.38
C GLN A 172 6.68 14.76 -5.50
N ASN A 173 5.64 13.95 -5.48
CA ASN A 173 4.36 14.26 -4.83
C ASN A 173 4.07 13.38 -3.61
N LEU A 174 4.97 12.46 -3.24
CA LEU A 174 4.73 11.53 -2.15
C LEU A 174 4.84 12.27 -0.82
N VAL A 175 3.71 12.32 -0.10
CA VAL A 175 3.57 12.99 1.20
C VAL A 175 3.65 11.98 2.33
N PHE A 176 3.14 10.77 2.11
CA PHE A 176 3.09 9.70 3.10
C PHE A 176 3.75 8.43 2.56
N LEU A 177 4.68 7.88 3.34
CA LEU A 177 5.31 6.59 3.05
C LEU A 177 5.25 5.70 4.29
N ARG A 178 4.70 4.49 4.14
CA ARG A 178 4.79 3.43 5.13
C ARG A 178 5.41 2.18 4.52
N LEU A 179 6.46 1.70 5.17
CA LEU A 179 7.05 0.40 4.93
C LEU A 179 6.86 -0.45 6.18
N GLU A 180 6.19 -1.59 6.05
CA GLU A 180 5.93 -2.50 7.17
C GLU A 180 6.42 -3.91 6.85
N ASN A 181 7.28 -4.49 7.67
CA ASN A 181 7.87 -5.79 7.46
C ASN A 181 8.52 -5.96 6.06
N CYS A 182 9.07 -4.86 5.53
CA CYS A 182 9.78 -4.88 4.25
C CYS A 182 11.26 -5.18 4.45
N LEU A 183 11.85 -5.89 3.49
CA LEU A 183 13.30 -6.07 3.39
C LEU A 183 13.84 -5.05 2.38
N LEU A 184 14.62 -4.09 2.87
CA LEU A 184 15.22 -3.04 2.06
C LEU A 184 16.55 -3.50 1.46
N PRO A 185 16.89 -3.00 0.25
CA PRO A 185 18.01 -3.47 -0.53
C PRO A 185 19.34 -3.00 0.07
N ARG A 186 20.41 -3.71 -0.26
CA ARG A 186 21.76 -3.26 0.06
C ARG A 186 22.14 -2.10 -0.84
N SER A 187 22.15 -0.87 -0.33
CA SER A 187 22.55 0.26 -1.15
C SER A 187 23.94 0.06 -1.77
N SER A 188 23.97 -0.13 -3.09
CA SER A 188 25.13 -0.55 -3.85
C SER A 188 25.99 0.66 -4.24
N SER A 189 26.45 1.43 -3.27
CA SER A 189 27.65 2.26 -3.49
C SER A 189 28.47 2.45 -2.22
N THR A 190 29.70 1.96 -2.31
CA THR A 190 30.80 2.05 -1.34
C THR A 190 30.76 1.07 -0.17
N LYS A 191 31.89 0.37 0.00
CA LYS A 191 32.25 -0.32 1.24
C LYS A 191 32.12 0.69 2.39
N GLY A 192 31.04 0.61 3.17
CA GLY A 192 30.75 1.52 4.29
C GLY A 192 29.92 2.77 3.95
N GLY A 193 29.23 2.80 2.81
CA GLY A 193 28.44 3.96 2.38
C GLY A 193 27.15 4.16 3.16
N LYS A 194 27.05 5.28 3.88
CA LYS A 194 25.77 5.89 4.29
C LYS A 194 24.99 6.23 3.02
N VAL A 195 24.02 5.42 2.63
CA VAL A 195 23.07 5.82 1.58
C VAL A 195 21.73 6.07 2.21
N ASP A 196 21.14 7.17 1.79
CA ASP A 196 19.89 7.70 2.30
C ASP A 196 18.87 7.64 1.17
N ASP A 197 18.15 6.52 1.13
CA ASP A 197 17.15 6.21 0.11
C ASP A 197 15.97 7.21 0.16
N PHE A 198 15.84 7.99 1.23
CA PHE A 198 14.76 8.96 1.43
C PHE A 198 15.08 10.35 0.88
N THR A 199 16.33 10.61 0.45
CA THR A 199 16.71 11.88 -0.20
C THR A 199 15.93 12.16 -1.49
N GLN A 200 15.40 11.11 -2.14
CA GLN A 200 14.63 11.21 -3.37
C GLN A 200 13.14 11.50 -3.15
N LEU A 201 12.73 11.83 -1.92
CA LEU A 201 11.35 12.07 -1.49
C LEU A 201 11.15 13.53 -1.04
N PRO A 202 11.24 14.53 -1.95
CA PRO A 202 11.31 15.95 -1.59
C PRO A 202 10.03 16.53 -0.96
N SER A 203 8.90 15.83 -1.08
CA SER A 203 7.60 16.25 -0.54
C SER A 203 7.13 15.44 0.66
N LEU A 204 7.96 14.52 1.16
CA LEU A 204 7.57 13.61 2.23
C LEU A 204 7.37 14.37 3.55
N GLU A 205 6.18 14.24 4.12
CA GLU A 205 5.80 14.84 5.40
C GLU A 205 5.67 13.78 6.51
N SER A 206 5.37 12.53 6.16
CA SER A 206 5.19 11.44 7.13
C SER A 206 5.89 10.15 6.67
N LEU A 207 6.75 9.60 7.51
CA LEU A 207 7.50 8.36 7.25
C LEU A 207 7.30 7.35 8.38
N HIS A 208 6.87 6.14 8.02
CA HIS A 208 6.62 5.05 8.96
C HIS A 208 7.45 3.83 8.53
N LEU A 209 8.37 3.40 9.36
CA LEU A 209 9.24 2.23 9.15
C LEU A 209 9.00 1.22 10.26
N TRP A 210 8.27 0.15 9.95
CA TRP A 210 7.77 -0.79 10.96
C TRP A 210 8.26 -2.20 10.67
N GLY A 211 9.00 -2.85 11.59
CA GLY A 211 9.49 -4.23 11.40
C GLY A 211 10.42 -4.38 10.18
N CYS A 212 11.04 -3.30 9.70
CA CYS A 212 11.86 -3.33 8.50
C CYS A 212 13.25 -3.90 8.79
N ALA A 213 13.74 -4.69 7.84
CA ALA A 213 15.08 -5.26 7.87
C ALA A 213 15.89 -4.80 6.66
N PHE A 214 17.21 -4.86 6.78
CA PHE A 214 18.16 -4.56 5.71
C PHE A 214 18.94 -5.83 5.40
N GLU A 215 19.27 -6.07 4.12
CA GLU A 215 20.04 -7.26 3.69
C GLU A 215 21.39 -7.43 4.42
N ASN A 216 21.90 -6.38 5.05
CA ASN A 216 23.02 -6.45 5.98
C ASN A 216 22.65 -5.71 7.27
N THR A 217 22.71 -6.39 8.41
CA THR A 217 22.39 -5.81 9.72
C THR A 217 23.43 -4.81 10.21
N ASN A 218 24.60 -4.73 9.56
CA ASN A 218 25.64 -3.74 9.86
C ASN A 218 25.41 -2.36 9.20
N THR A 219 24.18 -2.01 8.85
CA THR A 219 23.86 -0.75 8.15
C THR A 219 23.50 0.38 9.12
N CYS A 220 23.85 1.59 8.71
CA CYS A 220 23.33 2.83 9.27
C CYS A 220 22.04 3.19 8.51
N LEU A 221 20.92 3.31 9.21
CA LEU A 221 19.71 3.90 8.66
C LEU A 221 19.86 5.41 8.67
N LYS A 222 19.97 6.01 7.49
CA LYS A 222 20.04 7.47 7.34
C LYS A 222 18.74 7.98 6.74
N ILE A 223 18.15 9.00 7.37
CA ILE A 223 16.90 9.62 6.95
C ILE A 223 17.12 11.13 6.84
N THR A 224 17.17 11.64 5.60
CA THR A 224 17.17 13.08 5.32
C THR A 224 15.80 13.49 4.82
N GLY A 225 15.09 14.29 5.61
CA GLY A 225 13.72 14.68 5.35
C GLY A 225 13.52 16.18 5.50
N PRO A 226 13.76 17.00 4.45
CA PRO A 226 13.67 18.45 4.57
C PRO A 226 12.26 18.95 4.89
N LYS A 227 11.21 18.22 4.49
CA LYS A 227 9.80 18.52 4.81
C LYS A 227 9.17 17.55 5.80
N LEU A 228 9.94 16.59 6.32
CA LEU A 228 9.41 15.55 7.20
C LEU A 228 8.91 16.18 8.50
N VAL A 229 7.65 15.92 8.85
CA VAL A 229 6.95 16.44 10.03
C VAL A 229 6.75 15.33 11.08
N GLU A 230 6.52 14.11 10.63
CA GLU A 230 6.23 12.94 11.46
C GLU A 230 7.11 11.75 11.05
N LEU A 231 7.76 11.13 12.02
CA LEU A 231 8.59 9.95 11.84
C LEU A 231 8.23 8.90 12.88
N GLU A 232 7.90 7.71 12.41
CA GLU A 232 7.67 6.53 13.24
C GLU A 232 8.65 5.42 12.87
N ILE A 233 9.39 4.92 13.86
CA ILE A 233 10.32 3.80 13.71
C ILE A 233 9.91 2.72 14.72
N LEU A 234 9.54 1.54 14.23
CA LEU A 234 9.08 0.45 15.06
C LEU A 234 9.89 -0.80 14.69
N ASP A 235 10.49 -1.48 15.65
CA ASP A 235 11.20 -2.75 15.45
C ASP A 235 12.17 -2.74 14.25
N ILE A 236 13.08 -1.77 14.20
CA ILE A 236 14.00 -1.63 13.06
C ILE A 236 15.33 -2.35 13.31
N SER A 237 15.70 -3.25 12.40
CA SER A 237 16.96 -4.00 12.53
C SER A 237 18.14 -3.25 11.91
N CYS A 238 18.76 -2.30 12.64
CA CYS A 238 19.96 -1.58 12.17
C CYS A 238 20.98 -1.29 13.29
N LEU A 239 22.23 -0.95 12.94
CA LEU A 239 23.25 -0.61 13.95
C LEU A 239 23.15 0.83 14.44
N LYS A 240 22.77 1.75 13.57
CA LYS A 240 22.78 3.18 13.83
C LYS A 240 21.63 3.84 13.10
N VAL A 241 21.00 4.80 13.75
CA VAL A 241 20.01 5.70 13.13
C VAL A 241 20.58 7.11 13.07
N GLU A 242 20.55 7.73 11.88
CA GLU A 242 20.93 9.12 11.63
C GLU A 242 19.75 9.86 11.00
N VAL A 243 19.22 10.87 11.67
CA VAL A 243 18.05 11.63 11.20
C VAL A 243 18.42 13.10 11.02
N VAL A 244 18.26 13.60 9.80
CA VAL A 244 18.43 15.02 9.45
C VAL A 244 17.10 15.53 8.92
N ALA A 245 16.28 16.08 9.81
CA ALA A 245 14.92 16.51 9.50
C ALA A 245 14.59 17.82 10.23
N PRO A 246 14.89 18.99 9.63
CA PRO A 246 14.79 20.28 10.31
C PRO A 246 13.36 20.68 10.70
N ASN A 247 12.35 20.12 10.04
CA ASN A 247 10.93 20.40 10.27
C ASN A 247 10.20 19.30 11.06
N LEU A 248 10.93 18.30 11.56
CA LEU A 248 10.35 17.19 12.29
C LEU A 248 9.72 17.70 13.58
N LYS A 249 8.44 17.40 13.82
CA LYS A 249 7.69 17.82 15.01
C LYS A 249 7.38 16.66 15.93
N LYS A 250 7.18 15.47 15.36
CA LYS A 250 6.83 14.25 16.07
C LYS A 250 7.79 13.13 15.73
N TYR A 251 8.29 12.47 16.76
CA TYR A 251 9.09 11.26 16.64
C TYR A 251 8.51 10.19 17.56
N TYR A 252 8.24 9.01 17.02
CA TYR A 252 7.82 7.86 17.79
C TYR A 252 8.75 6.70 17.49
N GLU A 253 9.33 6.12 18.53
CA GLU A 253 10.09 4.90 18.46
C GLU A 253 9.50 3.85 19.39
N LEU A 254 9.28 2.65 18.86
CA LEU A 254 8.95 1.48 19.68
C LEU A 254 9.85 0.32 19.29
N GLU A 255 10.69 -0.08 20.23
CA GLU A 255 11.51 -1.26 20.08
C GLU A 255 10.87 -2.42 20.86
N ALA A 256 10.71 -3.57 20.19
CA ALA A 256 10.37 -4.85 20.77
C ALA A 256 11.46 -5.93 20.55
N MET A 257 12.51 -5.64 19.78
CA MET A 257 13.67 -6.52 19.48
C MET A 257 15.02 -5.83 19.81
N ASP A 258 16.13 -6.23 19.17
CA ASP A 258 17.46 -5.61 19.38
C ASP A 258 17.46 -4.15 18.88
N PRO A 259 17.59 -3.14 19.76
CA PRO A 259 17.50 -1.76 19.34
C PRO A 259 18.80 -1.25 18.69
N PRO A 260 18.74 -0.16 17.91
CA PRO A 260 19.93 0.48 17.34
C PRO A 260 20.97 0.84 18.41
N ARG A 261 22.27 0.65 18.12
CA ARG A 261 23.35 0.87 19.11
C ARG A 261 23.66 2.33 19.36
N SER A 262 23.35 3.21 18.40
CA SER A 262 23.65 4.63 18.48
C SER A 262 22.69 5.44 17.62
N TYR A 263 22.50 6.69 18.03
CA TYR A 263 21.64 7.65 17.35
C TYR A 263 22.42 8.92 17.03
N GLU A 264 22.04 9.61 15.97
CA GLU A 264 22.52 10.95 15.63
C GLU A 264 21.35 11.76 15.06
N PHE A 265 20.94 12.81 15.75
CA PHE A 265 19.78 13.61 15.37
C PHE A 265 20.14 15.07 15.09
N SER A 266 19.66 15.56 13.95
CA SER A 266 19.63 16.98 13.59
C SER A 266 18.17 17.38 13.32
N VAL A 267 17.45 17.61 14.42
CA VAL A 267 15.98 17.81 14.45
C VAL A 267 15.57 19.02 15.33
N PRO A 268 16.01 20.24 14.99
CA PRO A 268 15.82 21.43 15.83
C PRO A 268 14.36 21.83 16.11
N SER A 269 13.39 21.34 15.34
CA SER A 269 11.96 21.67 15.49
C SER A 269 11.17 20.61 16.26
N LEU A 270 11.83 19.60 16.84
CA LEU A 270 11.16 18.46 17.46
C LEU A 270 10.43 18.86 18.74
N ILE A 271 9.12 18.57 18.80
CA ILE A 271 8.24 18.99 19.90
C ILE A 271 7.85 17.79 20.76
N ASP A 272 7.42 16.72 20.12
CA ASP A 272 6.92 15.50 20.76
C ASP A 272 7.79 14.32 20.36
N SER A 273 8.34 13.64 21.36
CA SER A 273 9.14 12.44 21.18
C SER A 273 8.68 11.39 22.18
N THR A 274 8.39 10.20 21.68
CA THR A 274 8.05 9.04 22.52
C THR A 274 8.96 7.90 22.15
N VAL A 275 9.68 7.35 23.13
CA VAL A 275 10.54 6.18 22.94
C VAL A 275 10.07 5.11 23.90
N SER A 276 9.45 4.08 23.35
CA SER A 276 8.92 2.94 24.09
C SER A 276 9.79 1.71 23.84
N VAL A 277 10.02 0.92 24.90
CA VAL A 277 10.77 -0.33 24.76
C VAL A 277 10.01 -1.46 25.45
N ARG A 278 9.82 -2.59 24.77
CA ARG A 278 9.22 -3.77 25.39
C ARG A 278 10.23 -4.51 26.26
N SER A 279 9.72 -5.12 27.33
CA SER A 279 10.53 -5.81 28.35
C SER A 279 11.49 -6.89 27.81
N GLY A 280 11.27 -7.44 26.61
CA GLY A 280 12.12 -8.48 26.01
C GLY A 280 13.20 -7.99 25.02
N CYS A 281 13.24 -6.69 24.69
CA CYS A 281 14.26 -6.11 23.79
C CYS A 281 15.69 -6.37 24.23
N PHE A 282 15.89 -6.41 25.55
CA PHE A 282 17.21 -6.36 26.16
C PHE A 282 17.62 -7.69 26.78
N ASP A 283 16.96 -8.79 26.41
CA ASP A 283 17.25 -10.12 27.00
C ASP A 283 18.73 -10.52 26.84
N ASN A 284 19.42 -9.95 25.85
CA ASN A 284 20.86 -10.15 25.59
C ASN A 284 21.77 -8.99 26.05
N MET A 285 21.22 -7.92 26.64
CA MET A 285 21.96 -6.74 27.08
C MET A 285 22.09 -6.69 28.61
N SER A 286 23.26 -6.31 29.11
CA SER A 286 23.45 -6.02 30.52
C SER A 286 22.72 -4.73 30.92
N GLY A 287 22.41 -4.56 32.21
CA GLY A 287 21.78 -3.34 32.72
C GLY A 287 22.56 -2.06 32.38
N GLU A 288 23.90 -2.11 32.34
CA GLU A 288 24.74 -0.98 31.92
C GLU A 288 24.58 -0.66 30.43
N GLN A 289 24.45 -1.68 29.58
CA GLN A 289 24.22 -1.49 28.15
C GLN A 289 22.85 -0.86 27.88
N ILE A 290 21.82 -1.27 28.63
CA ILE A 290 20.48 -0.67 28.57
C ILE A 290 20.54 0.80 28.95
N LEU A 291 21.19 1.12 30.08
CA LEU A 291 21.33 2.51 30.53
C LEU A 291 22.12 3.35 29.52
N SER A 292 23.22 2.81 28.99
CA SER A 292 24.02 3.48 27.96
C SER A 292 23.22 3.75 26.69
N TRP A 293 22.37 2.80 26.29
CA TRP A 293 21.47 2.96 25.14
C TRP A 293 20.44 4.06 25.41
N CYS A 294 19.78 4.03 26.57
CA CYS A 294 18.85 5.07 26.99
C CYS A 294 19.54 6.43 26.96
N PHE A 295 20.71 6.58 27.60
CA PHE A 295 21.45 7.85 27.59
C PHE A 295 21.82 8.31 26.18
N SER A 296 22.16 7.39 25.27
CA SER A 296 22.44 7.75 23.88
C SER A 296 21.25 8.41 23.21
N ILE A 297 20.03 7.86 23.34
CA ILE A 297 18.85 8.46 22.71
C ILE A 297 18.36 9.70 23.46
N PHE A 298 18.39 9.70 24.79
CA PHE A 298 18.02 10.85 25.62
C PHE A 298 18.90 12.06 25.33
N ASN A 299 20.21 11.87 25.16
CA ASN A 299 21.13 12.97 24.84
C ASN A 299 20.85 13.59 23.47
N GLU A 300 20.41 12.80 22.49
CA GLU A 300 20.10 13.33 21.17
C GLU A 300 18.73 14.02 21.13
N LEU A 301 17.77 13.56 21.94
CA LEU A 301 16.40 14.08 21.99
C LEU A 301 16.15 15.05 23.16
N HIS A 302 17.18 15.46 23.91
CA HIS A 302 17.00 16.27 25.12
C HIS A 302 16.34 17.63 24.88
N SER A 303 16.27 18.09 23.63
CA SER A 303 15.76 19.41 23.24
C SER A 303 14.25 19.43 23.04
N THR A 304 13.58 18.28 23.14
CA THR A 304 12.14 18.18 22.91
C THR A 304 11.33 18.71 24.09
N HIS A 305 10.20 19.34 23.77
CA HIS A 305 9.28 19.87 24.79
C HIS A 305 8.62 18.77 25.62
N LYS A 306 8.40 17.61 24.99
CA LYS A 306 7.83 16.43 25.62
C LYS A 306 8.62 15.20 25.16
N LEU A 307 9.31 14.60 26.11
CA LEU A 307 9.98 13.31 25.97
C LEU A 307 9.29 12.33 26.92
N THR A 308 8.65 11.30 26.37
CA THR A 308 7.98 10.24 27.13
C THR A 308 8.64 8.90 26.88
#